data_AF-A0A2V9CJ94-F1
#
_entry.id   AF-A0A2V9CJ94-F1
#
_cell.length_a   1.000
_cell.length_b   1.000
_cell.length_c   1.000
_cell.angle_alpha   90.00
_cell.angle_beta   90.00
_cell.angle_gamma   90.00
#
_symmetry.space_group_name_H-M   'P 1'
#
loop_
_entity.id
_entity.type
_entity.pdbx_description
1 polymer ?
#
loop_
_entity_poly.entity_id
_entity_poly.type
_entity_poly.pdbx_seq_one_letter_code
_entity_poly.pdbx_strand_id
1 'polypeptide(L)'
;SKGYNGKQFLTWQGFPISQQMHQTERWQRVDRDTLRILFTFNDPPNYAKPWSITYFWKLKSYPLDAHPCTISELKEWDERMGHVDGLPGLDYSKPGMDKSNSNK
;
A
#
# COMPACT_ATOMS: atom_id res chain seq x y z
N SER A 1 -1.21 -16.83 -12.37
CA SER A 1 -1.30 -16.29 -11.00
C SER A 1 -0.53 -17.20 -10.05
N LYS A 2 0.62 -16.78 -9.54
CA LYS A 2 1.38 -17.52 -8.51
C LYS A 2 1.77 -16.51 -7.43
N GLY A 3 1.10 -16.54 -6.27
CA GLY A 3 1.48 -15.68 -5.13
C GLY A 3 0.38 -15.25 -4.17
N TYR A 4 -0.91 -15.34 -4.52
CA TYR A 4 -1.98 -14.97 -3.59
C TYR A 4 -2.34 -16.16 -2.69
N ASN A 5 -1.94 -16.12 -1.42
CA ASN A 5 -2.20 -17.17 -0.43
C ASN A 5 -3.52 -16.97 0.35
N GLY A 6 -4.30 -15.92 0.01
CA GLY A 6 -5.55 -15.59 0.68
C GLY A 6 -5.41 -15.06 2.11
N LYS A 7 -4.19 -14.93 2.64
CA LYS A 7 -3.92 -14.37 3.97
C LYS A 7 -3.62 -12.89 3.82
N GLN A 8 -4.65 -12.07 4.04
CA GLN A 8 -4.54 -10.62 4.09
C GLN A 8 -4.87 -10.13 5.50
N PHE A 9 -4.29 -9.01 5.88
CA PHE A 9 -4.65 -8.27 7.08
C PHE A 9 -5.15 -6.89 6.65
N LEU A 10 -6.11 -6.37 7.40
CA LEU A 10 -6.70 -5.04 7.16
C LEU A 10 -5.68 -3.92 7.31
N THR A 11 -4.68 -4.13 8.16
CA THR A 11 -3.64 -3.17 8.49
C THR A 11 -2.31 -3.88 8.70
N TRP A 12 -1.23 -3.11 8.76
CA TRP A 12 0.10 -3.64 9.05
C TRP A 12 0.22 -4.23 10.46
N GLN A 13 -0.66 -3.85 11.40
CA GLN A 13 -0.72 -4.43 12.75
C GLN A 13 -1.34 -5.83 12.78
N GLY A 14 -1.83 -6.36 11.66
CA GLY A 14 -2.35 -7.73 11.60
C GLY A 14 -3.82 -7.88 11.96
N PHE A 15 -4.63 -6.81 11.83
CA PHE A 15 -6.08 -6.89 12.01
C PHE A 15 -6.70 -7.89 11.00
N PRO A 16 -7.47 -8.91 11.44
CA PRO A 16 -7.99 -9.94 10.56
C PRO A 16 -9.07 -9.39 9.61
N ILE A 17 -9.20 -10.02 8.44
CA ILE A 17 -10.30 -9.78 7.50
C ILE A 17 -10.91 -11.11 7.06
N SER A 18 -12.21 -11.11 6.78
CA SER A 18 -12.92 -12.24 6.18
C SER A 18 -13.28 -11.95 4.72
N GLN A 19 -13.74 -12.97 3.99
CA GLN A 19 -14.29 -12.79 2.64
C GLN A 19 -15.60 -11.98 2.63
N GLN A 20 -16.24 -11.80 3.78
CA GLN A 20 -17.47 -11.01 3.94
C GLN A 20 -17.18 -9.55 4.30
N MET A 21 -15.91 -9.18 4.44
CA MET A 21 -15.53 -7.80 4.74
C MET A 21 -16.06 -6.85 3.67
N HIS A 22 -16.80 -5.83 4.10
CA HIS A 22 -17.20 -4.70 3.28
C HIS A 22 -16.55 -3.42 3.81
N GLN A 23 -15.75 -2.78 2.96
CA GLN A 23 -15.16 -1.47 3.23
C GLN A 23 -15.91 -0.39 2.46
N THR A 24 -16.26 0.69 3.16
CA THR A 24 -16.83 1.90 2.56
C THR A 24 -15.90 3.08 2.81
N GLU A 25 -15.64 3.87 1.77
CA GLU A 25 -14.83 5.08 1.86
C GLU A 25 -15.68 6.30 1.56
N ARG A 26 -15.58 7.33 2.40
CA ARG A 26 -16.19 8.64 2.13
C ARG A 26 -15.09 9.68 1.98
N TRP A 27 -15.05 10.26 0.79
CA TRP A 27 -14.03 11.20 0.37
C TRP A 27 -14.57 12.62 0.50
N GLN A 28 -13.86 13.49 1.21
CA GLN A 28 -14.23 14.88 1.42
C GLN A 28 -13.01 15.78 1.30
N ARG A 29 -12.98 16.65 0.28
CA ARG A 29 -12.00 17.73 0.20
C ARG A 29 -12.42 18.80 1.21
N VAL A 30 -11.67 18.95 2.32
CA VAL A 30 -12.01 19.89 3.40
C VAL A 30 -11.48 21.29 3.13
N ASP A 31 -10.38 21.39 2.38
CA ASP A 31 -9.81 22.65 1.86
C ASP A 31 -9.01 22.37 0.58
N ARG A 32 -8.30 23.38 0.06
CA ARG A 32 -7.51 23.28 -1.18
C ARG A 32 -6.44 22.18 -1.11
N ASP A 33 -5.87 21.94 0.06
CA ASP A 33 -4.65 21.12 0.21
C ASP A 33 -4.88 19.92 1.14
N THR A 34 -6.13 19.64 1.52
CA THR A 34 -6.45 18.57 2.46
C THR A 34 -7.66 17.74 1.98
N LEU A 35 -7.42 16.44 1.81
CA LEU A 35 -8.45 15.43 1.57
C LEU A 35 -8.65 14.62 2.85
N ARG A 36 -9.88 14.59 3.34
CA ARG A 36 -10.31 13.69 4.41
C ARG A 36 -10.91 12.44 3.78
N ILE A 37 -10.46 11.27 4.21
CA ILE A 37 -11.07 9.98 3.85
C ILE A 37 -11.50 9.28 5.14
N LEU A 38 -12.79 8.96 5.22
CA LEU A 38 -13.36 8.13 6.28
C LEU A 38 -13.52 6.70 5.74
N PHE A 39 -12.73 5.79 6.27
CA PHE A 39 -12.86 4.35 6.01
C PHE A 39 -13.79 3.77 7.06
N THR A 40 -14.75 2.97 6.64
CA THR A 40 -15.63 2.19 7.52
C THR A 40 -15.53 0.73 7.13
N PHE A 41 -15.27 -0.13 8.11
CA PHE A 41 -15.11 -1.56 7.93
C PHE A 41 -16.27 -2.28 8.59
N ASN A 42 -16.97 -3.09 7.81
CA ASN A 42 -18.01 -3.98 8.28
C ASN A 42 -17.59 -5.42 7.97
N ASP A 43 -17.23 -6.17 9.01
CA ASP A 43 -16.82 -7.57 8.90
C ASP A 43 -17.30 -8.35 10.12
N PRO A 44 -18.59 -8.75 10.15
CA PRO A 44 -19.22 -9.43 11.29
C PRO A 44 -18.50 -10.72 11.74
N PRO A 45 -17.88 -11.52 10.86
CA PRO A 45 -17.06 -12.66 11.28
C PRO A 45 -15.88 -12.30 12.20
N ASN A 46 -15.32 -11.10 12.10
CA ASN A 46 -14.13 -10.69 12.87
C ASN A 46 -14.40 -9.62 13.93
N TYR A 47 -15.42 -8.78 13.76
CA TYR A 47 -15.69 -7.66 14.65
C TYR A 47 -17.16 -7.59 15.08
N ALA A 48 -17.38 -7.29 16.36
CA ALA A 48 -18.72 -7.22 16.95
C ALA A 48 -19.61 -6.10 16.36
N LYS A 49 -19.01 -5.07 15.76
CA LYS A 49 -19.71 -3.95 15.12
C LYS A 49 -18.82 -3.29 14.05
N PRO A 50 -19.41 -2.60 13.06
CA PRO A 50 -18.66 -1.75 12.17
C PRO A 50 -17.86 -0.69 12.92
N TRP A 51 -16.68 -0.37 12.41
CA TRP A 51 -15.82 0.67 12.96
C TRP A 51 -15.17 1.48 11.85
N SER A 52 -14.67 2.67 12.20
CA SER A 52 -14.17 3.62 11.21
C SER A 52 -12.86 4.26 11.64
N ILE A 53 -12.05 4.62 10.64
CA ILE A 53 -10.83 5.44 10.81
C ILE A 53 -10.87 6.60 9.82
N THR A 54 -10.36 7.75 10.24
CA THR A 54 -10.27 8.95 9.41
C THR A 54 -8.80 9.24 9.13
N TYR A 55 -8.47 9.43 7.85
CA TYR A 55 -7.16 9.93 7.42
C TYR A 55 -7.29 11.30 6.78
N PHE A 56 -6.30 12.15 7.02
CA PHE A 56 -6.14 13.45 6.39
C PHE A 56 -4.90 13.41 5.50
N TRP A 57 -5.13 13.43 4.19
CA TRP A 57 -4.10 13.45 3.17
C TRP A 57 -3.82 14.91 2.79
N LYS A 58 -2.56 15.32 2.94
CA LYS A 58 -2.10 16.64 2.51
C LYS A 58 -1.64 16.59 1.06
N LEU A 59 -2.01 17.60 0.29
CA LEU A 59 -1.50 17.78 -1.07
C LEU A 59 0.03 17.90 -0.99
N LYS A 60 0.69 17.08 -1.81
CA LYS A 60 2.14 17.09 -1.99
C LYS A 60 2.47 17.71 -3.34
N SER A 61 3.59 18.41 -3.41
CA SER A 61 4.10 19.00 -4.66
C SER A 61 4.67 17.95 -5.61
N TYR A 62 5.03 16.78 -5.07
CA TYR A 62 5.45 15.64 -5.86
C TYR A 62 4.24 14.79 -6.26
N PRO A 63 4.31 14.08 -7.40
CA PRO A 63 3.29 13.11 -7.82
C PRO A 63 2.99 12.09 -6.72
N LEU A 64 1.72 11.70 -6.59
CA LEU A 64 1.37 10.57 -5.74
C LEU A 64 2.12 9.32 -6.21
N ASP A 65 2.78 8.63 -5.28
CA ASP A 65 3.38 7.34 -5.56
C ASP A 65 2.31 6.35 -5.98
N ALA A 66 2.57 5.67 -7.09
CA ALA A 66 1.94 4.39 -7.34
C ALA A 66 2.61 3.38 -6.41
N HIS A 67 1.83 2.49 -5.78
CA HIS A 67 2.37 1.23 -5.29
C HIS A 67 2.17 0.17 -6.37
N PRO A 68 3.12 -0.01 -7.29
CA PRO A 68 3.00 -1.04 -8.31
C PRO A 68 2.99 -2.43 -7.71
N CYS A 69 2.32 -3.33 -8.41
CA CYS A 69 2.10 -4.71 -7.98
C CYS A 69 3.32 -5.61 -8.21
N THR A 70 4.30 -5.14 -8.97
CA THR A 70 5.53 -5.89 -9.29
C THR A 70 6.80 -5.06 -9.05
N ILE A 71 7.91 -5.76 -8.75
CA ILE A 71 9.22 -5.14 -8.56
C ILE A 71 9.72 -4.44 -9.82
N SER A 72 9.40 -4.97 -11.02
CA SER A 72 9.77 -4.33 -12.29
C SER A 72 9.06 -2.99 -12.48
N GLU A 73 7.77 -2.92 -12.17
CA GLU A 73 6.99 -1.69 -12.25
C GLU A 73 7.41 -0.68 -11.15
N LEU A 74 7.80 -1.17 -9.95
CA LEU A 74 8.41 -0.32 -8.90
C LEU A 74 9.69 0.35 -9.41
N LYS A 75 10.58 -0.45 -10.01
CA LYS A 75 11.84 0.05 -10.57
C LYS A 75 11.62 1.10 -11.67
N GLU A 76 10.73 0.82 -12.62
CA GLU A 76 10.40 1.77 -13.71
C GLU A 76 9.81 3.08 -13.17
N TRP A 77 8.96 3.00 -12.14
CA TRP A 77 8.41 4.19 -11.49
C TRP A 77 9.50 5.01 -10.79
N ASP A 78 10.34 4.34 -10.00
CA ASP A 78 11.38 4.97 -9.19
C ASP A 78 12.45 5.66 -10.06
N GLU A 79 12.90 5.01 -11.14
CA GLU A 79 13.82 5.59 -12.14
C GLU A 79 13.20 6.81 -12.85
N ARG A 80 11.91 6.75 -13.23
CA ARG A 80 11.20 7.88 -13.86
C ARG A 80 11.08 9.07 -12.90
N MET A 81 10.84 8.80 -11.63
CA MET A 81 10.67 9.83 -10.62
C MET A 81 12.00 10.37 -10.10
N GLY A 82 13.12 9.69 -10.34
CA GLY A 82 14.43 10.12 -9.85
C GLY A 82 14.56 10.03 -8.33
N HIS A 83 13.99 8.97 -7.72
CA HIS A 83 14.09 8.69 -6.29
C HIS A 83 13.58 9.83 -5.39
N VAL A 84 12.45 10.46 -5.75
CA VAL A 84 11.88 11.63 -5.05
C VAL A 84 11.47 11.34 -3.60
N ASP A 85 11.16 10.09 -3.27
CA ASP A 85 10.79 9.69 -1.91
C ASP A 85 11.99 9.64 -0.94
N GLY A 86 13.22 9.68 -1.46
CA GLY A 86 14.46 9.60 -0.68
C GLY A 86 14.60 8.29 0.10
N LEU A 87 13.80 7.27 -0.22
CA LEU A 87 13.95 5.97 0.40
C LEU A 87 15.24 5.31 -0.13
N PRO A 88 15.99 4.59 0.71
CA PRO A 88 17.10 3.78 0.19
C PRO A 88 16.49 2.85 -0.86
N GLY A 89 16.87 3.05 -2.12
CA GLY A 89 16.29 2.33 -3.25
C GLY A 89 16.17 0.86 -2.89
N LEU A 90 14.94 0.35 -2.87
CA LEU A 90 14.68 -1.07 -2.63
C LEU A 90 15.65 -1.82 -3.54
N ASP A 91 16.41 -2.77 -3.00
CA ASP A 91 17.30 -3.57 -3.83
C ASP A 91 16.43 -4.34 -4.84
N TYR A 92 16.26 -3.77 -6.04
CA TYR A 92 15.44 -4.33 -7.12
C TYR A 92 16.13 -5.54 -7.76
N SER A 93 17.30 -5.95 -7.25
CA SER A 93 17.83 -7.27 -7.55
C SER A 93 16.86 -8.33 -7.02
N LYS A 94 16.59 -9.33 -7.84
CA LYS A 94 15.57 -10.35 -7.57
C LYS A 94 15.78 -10.96 -6.17
N PRO A 95 14.73 -11.11 -5.33
CA PRO A 95 14.87 -11.89 -4.12
C PRO A 95 15.23 -13.33 -4.51
N GLY A 96 16.43 -13.78 -4.12
CA GLY A 96 16.90 -15.16 -4.34
C GLY A 96 18.09 -15.34 -5.27
N MET A 97 18.76 -14.29 -5.73
CA MET A 97 20.07 -14.44 -6.37
C MET A 97 21.17 -14.24 -5.31
N ASP A 98 21.66 -15.37 -4.79
CA ASP A 98 22.86 -15.42 -3.98
C ASP A 98 24.00 -14.63 -4.67
N LYS A 99 24.58 -13.66 -3.97
CA LYS A 99 25.71 -12.84 -4.44
C LYS A 99 27.02 -13.65 -4.50
N SER A 100 26.99 -14.97 -4.30
CA SER A 100 28.18 -15.82 -4.23
C SER A 100 28.87 -16.18 -5.55
N ASN A 101 28.40 -15.74 -6.72
CA ASN A 101 28.97 -16.21 -7.99
C ASN A 101 29.27 -15.13 -9.05
N SER A 102 29.80 -13.99 -8.63
CA SER A 102 30.53 -13.07 -9.53
C SER A 102 32.04 -13.30 -9.41
N ASN A 103 32.52 -14.45 -9.88
CA ASN A 103 33.91 -14.63 -10.29
C ASN A 103 34.00 -15.85 -11.21
N LYS A 104 33.76 -15.62 -12.51
CA LYS A 104 34.37 -16.33 -13.63
C LYS A 104 34.41 -15.41 -14.84
#